data_AF-A0A6J1K374-F1
#
_entry.id   AF-A0A6J1K374-F1
#
_cell.length_a   1.000
_cell.length_b   1.000
_cell.length_c   1.000
_cell.angle_alpha   90.00
_cell.angle_beta   90.00
_cell.angle_gamma   90.00
#
_symmetry.space_group_name_H-M   'P 1'
#
loop_
_entity.id
_entity.type
_entity.pdbx_description
1 polymer ?
#
loop_
_entity_poly.entity_id
_entity_poly.type
_entity_poly.pdbx_seq_one_letter_code
_entity_poly.pdbx_strand_id
1 'polypeptide(L)'
;MGVLSNKISREQLKPGDHIYSWRQAYIYAHHGVFVGDGKVIHFTRGGGLEVGSGTVLDRFLVSSSVQSPDNPCPACGDQSNSDGVICSCLDCFLGGGDLYVFEYGVTPMFFLAKARGGTCTLANSDSSEVVLHRASFLLQNGFGMYNIFKNNCEDFAIYCKTGLLIYTTLSVGRSGQAASFLAATSAIVSSPLRYLTTSCSGLAVVGVGMYCVSRYVSDIGVRRDVVKIPVEELVARFSSSSDAPEDATQKAKQE
;
A
#
# COMPACT_ATOMS: atom_id res chain seq x y z
N MET A 1 11.94 -5.82 17.59
CA MET A 1 11.07 -4.71 17.16
C MET A 1 10.07 -4.44 18.27
N GLY A 2 9.70 -3.17 18.51
CA GLY A 2 8.87 -2.77 19.65
C GLY A 2 7.59 -2.05 19.23
N VAL A 3 6.65 -1.88 20.17
CA VAL A 3 5.38 -1.17 19.92
C VAL A 3 5.62 0.28 19.45
N LEU A 4 6.73 0.91 19.88
CA LEU A 4 7.02 2.33 19.66
C LEU A 4 7.57 2.65 18.26
N SER A 5 8.36 1.78 17.64
CA SER A 5 8.94 2.05 16.33
C SER A 5 9.41 0.78 15.63
N ASN A 6 9.24 0.80 14.30
CA ASN A 6 9.72 -0.23 13.39
C ASN A 6 11.02 0.18 12.70
N LYS A 7 11.67 1.26 13.19
CA LYS A 7 12.90 1.78 12.63
C LYS A 7 14.02 0.77 12.84
N ILE A 8 14.79 0.51 11.79
CA ILE A 8 15.96 -0.38 11.83
C ILE A 8 17.19 0.32 11.26
N SER A 9 18.37 -0.22 11.56
CA SER A 9 19.60 0.19 10.89
C SER A 9 19.81 -0.61 9.60
N ARG A 10 20.64 -0.10 8.68
CA ARG A 10 20.83 -0.72 7.35
C ARG A 10 21.44 -2.12 7.43
N GLU A 11 22.23 -2.38 8.47
CA GLU A 11 22.94 -3.65 8.70
C GLU A 11 21.97 -4.77 9.11
N GLN A 12 20.75 -4.41 9.53
CA GLN A 12 19.70 -5.37 9.91
C GLN A 12 18.85 -5.81 8.72
N LEU A 13 18.97 -5.15 7.56
CA LEU A 13 18.19 -5.47 6.37
C LEU A 13 18.53 -6.83 5.80
N LYS A 14 17.50 -7.56 5.40
CA LYS A 14 17.61 -8.86 4.76
C LYS A 14 16.82 -8.89 3.46
N PRO A 15 17.35 -9.54 2.41
CA PRO A 15 16.57 -9.77 1.18
C PRO A 15 15.20 -10.39 1.49
N GLY A 16 14.16 -9.82 0.91
CA GLY A 16 12.76 -10.18 1.16
C GLY A 16 12.08 -9.35 2.25
N ASP A 17 12.77 -8.43 2.92
CA ASP A 17 12.14 -7.50 3.86
C ASP A 17 11.21 -6.54 3.12
N HIS A 18 9.98 -6.40 3.62
CA HIS A 18 9.10 -5.30 3.24
C HIS A 18 9.51 -4.09 4.07
N ILE A 19 10.07 -3.09 3.41
CA ILE A 19 10.52 -1.85 4.01
C ILE A 19 9.59 -0.71 3.66
N TYR A 20 9.57 0.30 4.51
CA TYR A 20 8.88 1.52 4.23
C TYR A 20 9.62 2.72 4.80
N SER A 21 9.27 3.89 4.28
CA SER A 21 9.81 5.15 4.76
C SER A 21 8.72 6.22 4.76
N TRP A 22 8.59 6.92 5.88
CA TRP A 22 7.61 8.00 6.02
C TRP A 22 7.99 9.18 5.11
N ARG A 23 6.99 9.76 4.48
CA ARG A 23 7.08 10.95 3.62
C ARG A 23 6.16 12.03 4.16
N GLN A 24 6.44 13.26 3.74
CA GLN A 24 5.58 14.43 3.93
C GLN A 24 5.05 14.55 5.37
N ALA A 25 5.94 14.63 6.35
CA ALA A 25 5.59 14.74 7.77
C ALA A 25 4.69 13.59 8.30
N TYR A 26 4.98 12.35 7.93
CA TYR A 26 4.30 11.13 8.41
C TYR A 26 2.86 10.91 7.91
N ILE A 27 2.42 11.62 6.87
CA ILE A 27 1.07 11.44 6.29
C ILE A 27 0.99 10.28 5.29
N TYR A 28 2.13 9.87 4.75
CA TYR A 28 2.25 8.80 3.76
C TYR A 28 3.48 7.97 4.08
N ALA A 29 3.41 6.66 3.85
CA ALA A 29 4.59 5.80 3.85
C ALA A 29 4.77 5.24 2.45
N HIS A 30 5.98 5.35 1.92
CA HIS A 30 6.33 4.70 0.68
C HIS A 30 6.88 3.30 0.98
N HIS A 31 6.38 2.28 0.29
CA HIS A 31 6.62 0.87 0.58
C HIS A 31 7.39 0.18 -0.55
N GLY A 32 8.21 -0.80 -0.21
CA GLY A 32 8.97 -1.58 -1.17
C GLY A 32 9.51 -2.89 -0.58
N VAL A 33 10.03 -3.74 -1.45
CA VAL A 33 10.69 -4.99 -1.08
C VAL A 33 12.19 -4.84 -1.29
N PHE A 34 12.97 -4.99 -0.22
CA PHE A 34 14.42 -5.00 -0.31
C PHE A 34 14.89 -6.32 -0.94
N VAL A 35 15.71 -6.24 -1.99
CA VAL A 35 16.13 -7.43 -2.77
C VAL A 35 17.61 -7.79 -2.60
N GLY A 36 18.34 -7.07 -1.76
CA GLY A 36 19.79 -7.22 -1.58
C GLY A 36 20.59 -6.15 -2.32
N ASP A 37 21.90 -6.07 -2.04
CA ASP A 37 22.86 -5.17 -2.69
C ASP A 37 22.43 -3.70 -2.72
N GLY A 38 21.75 -3.24 -1.66
CA GLY A 38 21.25 -1.86 -1.58
C GLY A 38 20.13 -1.55 -2.57
N LYS A 39 19.44 -2.55 -3.12
CA LYS A 39 18.36 -2.38 -4.10
C LYS A 39 16.99 -2.67 -3.51
N VAL A 40 16.00 -1.94 -4.01
CA VAL A 40 14.61 -2.03 -3.59
C VAL A 40 13.72 -2.08 -4.83
N ILE A 41 12.82 -3.06 -4.88
CA ILE A 41 11.73 -3.11 -5.86
C ILE A 41 10.49 -2.50 -5.23
N HIS A 42 9.88 -1.54 -5.89
CA HIS A 42 8.72 -0.81 -5.36
C HIS A 42 7.78 -0.36 -6.48
N PHE A 43 6.52 -0.15 -6.13
CA PHE A 43 5.48 0.26 -7.06
C PHE A 43 5.28 1.78 -6.96
N THR A 44 5.48 2.48 -8.06
CA THR A 44 5.40 3.94 -8.17
C THR A 44 4.32 4.35 -9.17
N ARG A 45 3.90 5.61 -9.08
CA ARG A 45 3.18 6.31 -10.13
C ARG A 45 4.17 7.16 -10.91
N GLY A 46 4.23 6.98 -12.23
CA GLY A 46 5.04 7.81 -13.12
C GLY A 46 4.52 9.25 -13.18
N GLY A 47 5.42 10.22 -13.33
CA GLY A 47 5.13 11.65 -13.28
C GLY A 47 4.31 12.24 -14.45
N GLY A 48 3.55 11.43 -15.20
CA GLY A 48 3.03 11.84 -16.52
C GLY A 48 1.60 11.44 -16.89
N LEU A 49 0.78 10.86 -16.01
CA LEU A 49 -0.61 10.50 -16.37
C LEU A 49 -1.65 11.19 -15.47
N GLU A 50 -2.34 12.17 -16.08
CA GLU A 50 -3.38 13.05 -15.54
C GLU A 50 -4.70 12.33 -15.18
N VAL A 51 -4.67 11.15 -14.56
CA VAL A 51 -5.89 10.50 -14.05
C VAL A 51 -5.87 10.56 -12.53
N GLY A 52 -6.00 11.78 -12.00
CA GLY A 52 -5.86 12.09 -10.58
C GLY A 52 -6.50 13.42 -10.20
N SER A 53 -7.83 13.55 -10.34
CA SER A 53 -8.66 14.68 -9.83
C SER A 53 -8.24 16.13 -10.19
N GLY A 54 -7.15 16.37 -10.93
CA GLY A 54 -6.63 17.70 -11.27
C GLY A 54 -6.14 18.54 -10.07
N THR A 55 -5.87 17.93 -8.91
CA THR A 55 -5.49 18.69 -7.70
C THR A 55 -3.98 18.81 -7.53
N VAL A 56 -3.54 19.93 -6.95
CA VAL A 56 -2.12 20.26 -6.65
C VAL A 56 -1.37 19.13 -5.92
N LEU A 57 -2.09 18.23 -5.23
CA LEU A 57 -1.56 17.06 -4.52
C LEU A 57 -0.89 16.03 -5.43
N ASP A 58 -1.24 15.94 -6.71
CA ASP A 58 -0.69 14.92 -7.63
C ASP A 58 0.82 15.15 -7.89
N ARG A 59 1.28 16.40 -7.77
CA ARG A 59 2.71 16.78 -7.88
C ARG A 59 3.52 16.52 -6.60
N PHE A 60 2.86 16.26 -5.47
CA PHE A 60 3.50 16.04 -4.17
C PHE A 60 3.53 14.57 -3.72
N LEU A 61 2.95 13.67 -4.51
CA LEU A 61 2.85 12.22 -4.22
C LEU A 61 3.82 11.37 -5.05
N VAL A 62 4.79 12.01 -5.72
CA VAL A 62 5.82 11.33 -6.50
C VAL A 62 6.66 10.46 -5.55
N SER A 63 6.62 9.15 -5.77
CA SER A 63 7.30 8.15 -4.94
C SER A 63 8.83 8.17 -5.12
N SER A 64 9.29 8.72 -6.24
CA SER A 64 10.68 9.09 -6.46
C SER A 64 10.89 10.50 -5.91
N SER A 65 11.87 10.70 -5.04
CA SER A 65 12.37 12.05 -4.75
C SER A 65 12.54 12.79 -6.06
N VAL A 66 12.09 14.05 -6.11
CA VAL A 66 12.36 14.98 -7.21
C VAL A 66 13.88 15.00 -7.41
N GLN A 67 14.37 14.14 -8.29
CA GLN A 67 15.75 14.21 -8.72
C GLN A 67 15.78 15.46 -9.58
N SER A 68 16.58 16.45 -9.18
CA SER A 68 16.90 17.55 -10.09
C SER A 68 17.38 16.92 -11.39
N PRO A 69 16.84 17.32 -12.55
CA PRO A 69 17.30 16.83 -13.87
C PRO A 69 18.82 16.96 -14.04
N ASP A 70 19.42 17.88 -13.29
CA ASP A 70 20.84 18.24 -13.37
C ASP A 70 21.79 17.28 -12.64
N ASN A 71 21.31 16.35 -11.79
CA ASN A 71 22.15 15.39 -11.06
C ASN A 71 21.46 14.02 -10.82
N PRO A 72 21.39 13.15 -11.84
CA PRO A 72 20.80 11.82 -11.69
C PRO A 72 21.64 10.94 -10.76
N CYS A 73 20.98 10.02 -10.04
CA CYS A 73 21.67 9.08 -9.18
C CYS A 73 22.61 8.17 -10.02
N PRO A 74 23.91 8.06 -9.71
CA PRO A 74 24.82 7.21 -10.48
C PRO A 74 24.43 5.73 -10.53
N ALA A 75 23.72 5.25 -9.50
CA ALA A 75 23.25 3.87 -9.42
C ALA A 75 21.90 3.63 -10.13
N CYS A 76 21.06 4.67 -10.26
CA CYS A 76 19.68 4.53 -10.77
C CYS A 76 19.45 5.20 -12.13
N GLY A 77 20.34 6.12 -12.55
CA GLY A 77 20.07 7.01 -13.66
C GLY A 77 18.91 7.97 -13.39
N ASP A 78 18.37 8.53 -14.46
CA ASP A 78 17.12 9.30 -14.44
C ASP A 78 15.92 8.33 -14.41
N GLN A 79 15.15 8.38 -13.31
CA GLN A 79 13.92 7.61 -13.13
C GLN A 79 12.69 8.50 -12.98
N SER A 80 12.76 9.76 -13.44
CA SER A 80 11.67 10.74 -13.33
C SER A 80 10.37 10.32 -14.03
N ASN A 81 10.47 9.50 -15.08
CA ASN A 81 9.34 9.03 -15.89
C ASN A 81 8.98 7.56 -15.66
N SER A 82 9.59 6.87 -14.69
CA SER A 82 9.30 5.45 -14.46
C SER A 82 7.93 5.29 -13.77
N ASP A 83 6.98 4.61 -14.43
CA ASP A 83 5.68 4.21 -13.88
C ASP A 83 5.65 2.70 -13.60
N GLY A 84 4.83 2.29 -12.65
CA GLY A 84 4.63 0.89 -12.34
C GLY A 84 5.67 0.31 -11.37
N VAL A 85 6.07 -0.95 -11.59
CA VAL A 85 7.02 -1.63 -10.70
C VAL A 85 8.43 -1.31 -11.17
N ILE A 86 9.23 -0.69 -10.29
CA ILE A 86 10.59 -0.23 -10.62
C ILE A 86 11.59 -0.76 -9.61
N CYS A 87 12.88 -0.72 -9.97
CA CYS A 87 13.99 -1.02 -9.08
C CYS A 87 14.85 0.23 -8.89
N SER A 88 15.12 0.60 -7.64
CA SER A 88 15.98 1.73 -7.28
C SER A 88 16.98 1.35 -6.20
N CYS A 89 17.98 2.21 -5.95
CA CYS A 89 18.85 2.08 -4.81
C CYS A 89 18.12 2.49 -3.52
N LEU A 90 18.59 2.00 -2.38
CA LEU A 90 17.99 2.26 -1.07
C LEU A 90 17.92 3.76 -0.75
N ASP A 91 18.91 4.55 -1.17
CA ASP A 91 18.91 6.00 -0.92
C ASP A 91 17.83 6.73 -1.71
N CYS A 92 17.65 6.37 -3.00
CA CYS A 92 16.56 6.90 -3.82
C CYS A 92 15.20 6.47 -3.27
N PHE A 93 15.08 5.20 -2.87
CA PHE A 93 13.87 4.70 -2.21
C PHE A 93 13.56 5.48 -0.94
N LEU A 94 14.55 5.76 -0.09
CA LEU A 94 14.38 6.45 1.19
C LEU A 94 14.15 7.96 1.04
N GLY A 95 14.65 8.59 -0.02
CA GLY A 95 14.42 10.01 -0.30
C GLY A 95 14.81 10.94 0.86
N GLY A 96 15.88 10.60 1.59
CA GLY A 96 16.32 11.30 2.80
C GLY A 96 15.54 10.96 4.08
N GLY A 97 14.53 10.11 4.00
CA GLY A 97 13.75 9.62 5.14
C GLY A 97 14.40 8.45 5.88
N ASP A 98 13.76 8.09 6.99
CA ASP A 98 14.19 6.98 7.84
C ASP A 98 13.75 5.61 7.29
N LEU A 99 14.52 4.57 7.59
CA LEU A 99 14.25 3.18 7.20
C LEU A 99 13.43 2.44 8.27
N TYR A 100 12.32 1.84 7.86
CA TYR A 100 11.47 1.01 8.71
C TYR A 100 11.19 -0.34 8.05
N VAL A 101 10.93 -1.36 8.86
CA VAL A 101 10.46 -2.68 8.40
C VAL A 101 9.00 -2.90 8.76
N PHE A 102 8.22 -3.37 7.80
CA PHE A 102 6.83 -3.74 7.99
C PHE A 102 6.73 -5.11 8.70
N GLU A 103 5.87 -5.22 9.71
CA GLU A 103 5.75 -6.45 10.51
C GLU A 103 4.59 -7.35 10.08
N TYR A 104 4.84 -8.65 10.00
CA TYR A 104 3.86 -9.68 9.61
C TYR A 104 3.58 -10.61 10.79
N GLY A 105 2.40 -11.23 10.79
CA GLY A 105 1.99 -12.22 11.80
C GLY A 105 1.94 -11.64 13.21
N VAL A 106 1.67 -10.34 13.36
CA VAL A 106 1.60 -9.71 14.67
C VAL A 106 0.33 -10.14 15.42
N THR A 107 0.32 -10.00 16.73
CA THR A 107 -0.89 -10.28 17.51
C THR A 107 -1.96 -9.18 17.30
N PRO A 108 -3.26 -9.49 17.45
CA PRO A 108 -4.32 -8.48 17.38
C PRO A 108 -4.11 -7.30 18.34
N MET A 109 -3.61 -7.57 19.55
CA MET A 109 -3.30 -6.52 20.52
C MET A 109 -2.19 -5.60 20.04
N PHE A 110 -1.13 -6.15 19.45
CA PHE A 110 -0.05 -5.35 18.88
C PHE A 110 -0.52 -4.52 17.68
N PHE A 111 -1.31 -5.12 16.78
CA PHE A 111 -1.87 -4.47 15.61
C PHE A 111 -2.76 -3.28 15.95
N LEU A 112 -3.63 -3.43 16.97
CA LEU A 112 -4.53 -2.36 17.43
C LEU A 112 -3.81 -1.29 18.25
N ALA A 113 -2.72 -1.63 18.94
CA ALA A 113 -1.91 -0.66 19.68
C ALA A 113 -1.14 0.30 18.75
N LYS A 114 -0.87 -0.08 17.49
CA LYS A 114 -0.19 0.77 16.51
C LYS A 114 -1.17 1.81 15.97
N ALA A 115 -1.09 3.04 16.44
CA ALA A 115 -2.01 4.12 16.05
C ALA A 115 -2.04 4.43 14.53
N ARG A 116 -1.00 4.08 13.77
CA ARG A 116 -0.91 4.34 12.31
C ARG A 116 -0.99 3.03 11.51
N GLY A 117 -1.80 3.04 10.45
CA GLY A 117 -1.84 1.97 9.46
C GLY A 117 -0.59 1.92 8.59
N GLY A 118 -0.45 0.88 7.77
CA GLY A 118 0.72 0.73 6.88
C GLY A 118 2.02 0.42 7.61
N THR A 119 1.98 -0.27 8.75
CA THR A 119 3.20 -0.62 9.52
C THR A 119 3.28 -2.10 9.90
N CYS A 120 2.14 -2.77 10.01
CA CYS A 120 2.05 -4.18 10.35
C CYS A 120 0.73 -4.79 9.86
N THR A 121 0.67 -6.12 9.83
CA THR A 121 -0.53 -6.91 9.51
C THR A 121 -0.59 -8.20 10.31
N LEU A 122 -1.81 -8.73 10.50
CA LEU A 122 -2.04 -10.04 11.12
C LEU A 122 -1.70 -11.20 10.17
N ALA A 123 -1.62 -10.95 8.85
CA ALA A 123 -1.23 -11.97 7.89
C ALA A 123 0.23 -12.42 8.07
N ASN A 124 0.49 -13.70 7.87
CA ASN A 124 1.85 -14.24 7.85
C ASN A 124 2.52 -13.97 6.51
N SER A 125 3.84 -13.75 6.54
CA SER A 125 4.67 -13.69 5.34
C SER A 125 5.02 -15.10 4.84
N ASP A 126 5.10 -15.26 3.52
CA ASP A 126 5.79 -16.38 2.88
C ASP A 126 7.32 -16.23 3.03
N SER A 127 8.07 -17.27 2.66
CA SER A 127 9.54 -17.29 2.77
C SER A 127 10.21 -16.26 1.84
N SER A 128 11.40 -15.80 2.21
CA SER A 128 12.13 -14.77 1.44
C SER A 128 12.34 -15.16 -0.01
N GLU A 129 12.55 -16.45 -0.31
CA GLU A 129 12.71 -16.95 -1.68
C GLU A 129 11.46 -16.69 -2.52
N VAL A 130 10.27 -16.99 -1.96
CA VAL A 130 8.99 -16.76 -2.64
C VAL A 130 8.74 -15.26 -2.82
N VAL A 131 9.06 -14.46 -1.81
CA VAL A 131 8.89 -13.01 -1.84
C VAL A 131 9.74 -12.38 -2.95
N LEU A 132 11.03 -12.74 -2.99
CA LEU A 132 11.98 -12.26 -4.00
C LEU A 132 11.59 -12.71 -5.40
N HIS A 133 11.08 -13.94 -5.54
CA HIS A 133 10.52 -14.42 -6.80
C HIS A 133 9.36 -13.54 -7.27
N ARG A 134 8.36 -13.28 -6.41
CA ARG A 134 7.22 -12.42 -6.78
C ARG A 134 7.65 -11.00 -7.15
N ALA A 135 8.49 -10.39 -6.32
CA ALA A 135 8.96 -9.02 -6.56
C ALA A 135 9.72 -8.90 -7.89
N SER A 136 10.62 -9.85 -8.17
CA SER A 136 11.40 -9.88 -9.42
C SER A 136 10.52 -10.17 -10.64
N PHE A 137 9.54 -11.06 -10.51
CA PHE A 137 8.60 -11.38 -11.59
C PHE A 137 7.73 -10.16 -11.93
N LEU A 138 7.23 -9.46 -10.91
CA LEU A 138 6.43 -8.24 -11.09
C LEU A 138 7.23 -7.05 -11.60
N LEU A 139 8.53 -6.97 -11.31
CA LEU A 139 9.41 -5.97 -11.93
C LEU A 139 9.47 -6.13 -13.46
N GLN A 140 9.39 -7.37 -13.96
CA GLN A 140 9.44 -7.64 -15.39
C GLN A 140 8.08 -7.55 -16.08
N ASN A 141 7.00 -7.85 -15.35
CA ASN A 141 5.67 -8.01 -15.94
C ASN A 141 4.64 -6.95 -15.50
N GLY A 142 4.99 -6.11 -14.54
CA GLY A 142 4.09 -5.11 -13.95
C GLY A 142 3.12 -5.70 -12.92
N PHE A 143 2.44 -4.81 -12.19
CA PHE A 143 1.48 -5.13 -11.13
C PHE A 143 0.14 -4.41 -11.33
N GLY A 144 -0.29 -4.33 -12.60
CA GLY A 144 -1.47 -3.57 -13.01
C GLY A 144 -1.27 -2.04 -12.90
N MET A 145 -2.36 -1.29 -13.01
CA MET A 145 -2.35 0.18 -12.96
C MET A 145 -2.26 0.70 -11.51
N TYR A 146 -1.41 1.70 -11.28
CA TYR A 146 -1.23 2.34 -9.97
C TYR A 146 -2.46 3.18 -9.59
N ASN A 147 -3.00 2.97 -8.41
CA ASN A 147 -4.04 3.80 -7.82
C ASN A 147 -3.75 4.02 -6.32
N ILE A 148 -3.51 5.29 -5.96
CA ILE A 148 -3.11 5.73 -4.60
C ILE A 148 -4.02 5.18 -3.50
N PHE A 149 -5.32 5.07 -3.76
CA PHE A 149 -6.31 4.61 -2.78
C PHE A 149 -6.68 3.13 -2.90
N LYS A 150 -6.14 2.39 -3.89
CA LYS A 150 -6.57 1.03 -4.22
C LYS A 150 -5.47 0.01 -4.52
N ASN A 151 -4.54 0.34 -5.40
CA ASN A 151 -3.46 -0.54 -5.84
C ASN A 151 -2.20 0.30 -5.80
N ASN A 152 -1.61 0.40 -4.61
CA ASN A 152 -0.46 1.27 -4.36
C ASN A 152 0.76 0.47 -3.91
N CYS A 153 1.82 1.17 -3.48
CA CYS A 153 3.05 0.54 -2.99
C CYS A 153 2.84 -0.41 -1.80
N GLU A 154 1.89 -0.13 -0.91
CA GLU A 154 1.55 -0.99 0.24
C GLU A 154 0.93 -2.31 -0.25
N ASP A 155 -0.05 -2.23 -1.17
CA ASP A 155 -0.70 -3.41 -1.76
C ASP A 155 0.31 -4.30 -2.51
N PHE A 156 1.19 -3.68 -3.30
CA PHE A 156 2.28 -4.37 -3.99
C PHE A 156 3.18 -5.15 -3.03
N ALA A 157 3.66 -4.48 -1.97
CA ALA A 157 4.56 -5.11 -1.03
C ALA A 157 3.86 -6.20 -0.19
N ILE A 158 2.60 -5.98 0.21
CA ILE A 158 1.77 -7.00 0.87
C ILE A 158 1.55 -8.21 -0.04
N TYR A 159 1.25 -8.01 -1.31
CA TYR A 159 1.10 -9.09 -2.27
C TYR A 159 2.41 -9.87 -2.43
N CYS A 160 3.56 -9.19 -2.59
CA CYS A 160 4.85 -9.86 -2.65
C CYS A 160 5.09 -10.74 -1.41
N LYS A 161 4.75 -10.23 -0.21
CA LYS A 161 4.94 -10.94 1.06
C LYS A 161 3.98 -12.09 1.30
N THR A 162 2.75 -12.02 0.82
CA THR A 162 1.67 -12.95 1.24
C THR A 162 1.04 -13.75 0.10
N GLY A 163 1.16 -13.26 -1.13
CA GLY A 163 0.42 -13.72 -2.30
C GLY A 163 -1.08 -13.40 -2.25
N LEU A 164 -1.53 -12.62 -1.27
CA LEU A 164 -2.94 -12.27 -1.08
C LEU A 164 -3.30 -11.06 -1.94
N LEU A 165 -4.35 -11.20 -2.74
CA LEU A 165 -4.95 -10.15 -3.53
C LEU A 165 -6.39 -9.91 -3.09
N ILE A 166 -6.79 -8.66 -2.95
CA ILE A 166 -8.17 -8.28 -2.62
C ILE A 166 -9.02 -8.35 -3.90
N TYR A 167 -10.06 -9.20 -3.90
CA TYR A 167 -10.84 -9.53 -5.09
C TYR A 167 -12.01 -8.56 -5.39
N THR A 168 -12.41 -7.70 -4.45
CA THR A 168 -13.67 -6.94 -4.56
C THR A 168 -13.52 -5.55 -5.20
N THR A 169 -14.39 -5.23 -6.16
CA THR A 169 -14.59 -3.91 -6.80
C THR A 169 -15.32 -2.89 -5.91
N LEU A 170 -15.75 -3.28 -4.70
CA LEU A 170 -16.47 -2.40 -3.77
C LEU A 170 -15.50 -1.50 -2.99
N SER A 171 -15.75 -0.20 -3.12
CA SER A 171 -14.82 0.91 -2.91
C SER A 171 -14.62 1.32 -1.44
N VAL A 172 -14.41 0.38 -0.52
CA VAL A 172 -13.98 0.69 0.85
C VAL A 172 -12.45 0.66 0.88
N GLY A 173 -11.82 1.75 1.32
CA GLY A 173 -10.37 2.01 1.19
C GLY A 173 -9.49 0.80 1.51
N ARG A 174 -8.65 0.42 0.55
CA ARG A 174 -7.87 -0.83 0.57
C ARG A 174 -6.58 -0.74 1.38
N SER A 175 -5.98 0.46 1.47
CA SER A 175 -4.73 0.67 2.19
C SER A 175 -4.95 0.76 3.70
N GLY A 176 -4.01 0.25 4.50
CA GLY A 176 -4.06 0.38 5.96
C GLY A 176 -4.10 1.84 6.41
N GLN A 177 -3.55 2.75 5.59
CA GLN A 177 -3.62 4.19 5.79
C GLN A 177 -5.01 4.78 5.46
N ALA A 178 -5.66 4.39 4.35
CA ALA A 178 -6.99 4.91 3.99
C ALA A 178 -8.12 4.37 4.88
N ALA A 179 -8.04 3.10 5.30
CA ALA A 179 -9.00 2.50 6.22
C ALA A 179 -9.04 3.24 7.57
N SER A 180 -7.91 3.81 8.01
CA SER A 180 -7.83 4.57 9.25
C SER A 180 -8.60 5.90 9.23
N PHE A 181 -8.75 6.54 8.06
CA PHE A 181 -9.43 7.83 7.92
C PHE A 181 -10.95 7.70 7.69
N LEU A 182 -11.42 6.67 6.95
CA LEU A 182 -12.84 6.52 6.56
C LEU A 182 -13.73 5.88 7.63
N ALA A 183 -13.16 5.08 8.55
CA ALA A 183 -13.92 4.43 9.61
C ALA A 183 -14.52 5.41 10.63
N ALA A 184 -13.87 6.57 10.82
CA ALA A 184 -14.30 7.56 11.81
C ALA A 184 -15.54 8.36 11.38
N THR A 185 -15.78 8.55 10.07
CA THR A 185 -16.82 9.45 9.56
C THR A 185 -18.14 8.76 9.23
N SER A 186 -18.11 7.52 8.74
CA SER A 186 -19.31 6.77 8.32
C SER A 186 -20.13 6.17 9.47
N ALA A 187 -19.48 6.01 10.62
CA ALA A 187 -20.00 5.44 11.86
C ALA A 187 -21.08 6.26 12.59
N ILE A 188 -21.01 7.59 12.46
CA ILE A 188 -21.72 8.52 13.35
C ILE A 188 -23.19 8.68 12.95
N VAL A 189 -23.55 8.34 11.70
CA VAL A 189 -24.86 8.71 11.13
C VAL A 189 -25.91 7.59 11.24
N SER A 190 -25.52 6.31 11.38
CA SER A 190 -26.43 5.16 11.25
C SER A 190 -26.50 4.20 12.44
N SER A 191 -25.83 4.50 13.57
CA SER A 191 -25.73 3.57 14.70
C SER A 191 -26.86 3.71 15.76
N PRO A 192 -27.39 2.59 16.31
CA PRO A 192 -28.23 2.57 17.51
C PRO A 192 -27.58 3.20 18.75
N LEU A 193 -26.26 3.43 18.74
CA LEU A 193 -25.49 4.05 19.83
C LEU A 193 -25.61 5.58 19.92
N ARG A 194 -26.54 6.21 19.19
CA ARG A 194 -26.71 7.67 19.16
C ARG A 194 -26.85 8.32 20.55
N TYR A 195 -27.37 7.57 21.53
CA TYR A 195 -27.43 8.03 22.93
C TYR A 195 -26.06 8.09 23.61
N LEU A 196 -25.13 7.17 23.31
CA LEU A 196 -23.76 7.18 23.83
C LEU A 196 -22.90 8.26 23.15
N THR A 197 -23.26 8.73 21.95
CA THR A 197 -22.54 9.81 21.27
C THR A 197 -22.92 11.22 21.74
N THR A 198 -23.84 11.36 22.71
CA THR A 198 -24.33 12.66 23.21
C THR A 198 -23.33 13.39 24.11
N SER A 199 -22.36 12.67 24.68
CA SER A 199 -21.27 13.24 25.49
C SER A 199 -19.94 13.11 24.75
N CYS A 200 -18.99 14.02 25.04
CA CYS A 200 -17.67 14.01 24.41
C CYS A 200 -16.91 12.69 24.69
N SER A 201 -17.00 12.18 25.92
CA SER A 201 -16.38 10.90 26.31
C SER A 201 -17.04 9.70 25.63
N GLY A 202 -18.36 9.66 25.56
CA GLY A 202 -19.07 8.58 24.89
C GLY A 202 -18.84 8.58 23.37
N LEU A 203 -18.76 9.76 22.73
CA LEU A 203 -18.36 9.89 21.34
C LEU A 203 -16.93 9.38 21.11
N ALA A 204 -15.99 9.70 21.99
CA ALA A 204 -14.61 9.21 21.91
C ALA A 204 -14.53 7.68 22.03
N VAL A 205 -15.23 7.08 23.01
CA VAL A 205 -15.25 5.62 23.19
C VAL A 205 -15.84 4.91 21.98
N VAL A 206 -16.96 5.40 21.44
CA VAL A 206 -17.58 4.82 20.24
C VAL A 206 -16.65 4.96 19.04
N GLY A 207 -16.05 6.14 18.84
CA GLY A 207 -15.10 6.39 17.76
C GLY A 207 -13.89 5.46 17.81
N VAL A 208 -13.26 5.31 18.98
CA VAL A 208 -12.13 4.39 19.18
C VAL A 208 -12.55 2.94 18.97
N GLY A 209 -13.69 2.52 19.53
CA GLY A 209 -14.20 1.17 19.37
C GLY A 209 -14.46 0.81 17.90
N MET A 210 -15.14 1.71 17.17
CA MET A 210 -15.42 1.52 15.74
C MET A 210 -14.17 1.55 14.89
N TYR A 211 -13.21 2.42 15.21
CA TYR A 211 -11.89 2.42 14.58
C TYR A 211 -11.19 1.07 14.78
N CYS A 212 -11.13 0.55 16.01
CA CYS A 212 -10.49 -0.73 16.30
C CYS A 212 -11.15 -1.88 15.55
N VAL A 213 -12.49 -1.95 15.55
CA VAL A 213 -13.24 -2.98 14.81
C VAL A 213 -12.98 -2.86 13.32
N SER A 214 -13.13 -1.66 12.75
CA SER A 214 -12.91 -1.42 11.31
C SER A 214 -11.49 -1.80 10.91
N ARG A 215 -10.49 -1.37 11.69
CA ARG A 215 -9.09 -1.67 11.42
C ARG A 215 -8.83 -3.18 11.46
N TYR A 216 -9.38 -3.88 12.44
CA TYR A 216 -9.24 -5.34 12.57
C TYR A 216 -9.86 -6.09 11.40
N VAL A 217 -11.11 -5.78 11.03
CA VAL A 217 -11.81 -6.51 9.95
C VAL A 217 -11.31 -6.17 8.55
N SER A 218 -10.67 -5.01 8.38
CA SER A 218 -10.05 -4.60 7.11
C SER A 218 -8.65 -5.19 6.89
N ASP A 219 -8.01 -5.75 7.92
CA ASP A 219 -6.69 -6.36 7.79
C ASP A 219 -6.71 -7.53 6.79
N ILE A 220 -5.67 -7.61 5.95
CA ILE A 220 -5.55 -8.63 4.89
C ILE A 220 -5.52 -10.06 5.45
N GLY A 221 -5.09 -10.25 6.71
CA GLY A 221 -5.11 -11.54 7.40
C GLY A 221 -6.46 -11.94 8.00
N VAL A 222 -7.44 -11.03 8.04
CA VAL A 222 -8.77 -11.26 8.67
C VAL A 222 -9.90 -11.20 7.66
N ARG A 223 -9.82 -10.30 6.68
CA ARG A 223 -10.85 -10.10 5.67
C ARG A 223 -11.11 -11.38 4.86
N ARG A 224 -12.34 -11.56 4.40
CA ARG A 224 -12.78 -12.78 3.69
C ARG A 224 -12.77 -12.66 2.16
N ASP A 225 -12.53 -11.46 1.65
CA ASP A 225 -12.55 -11.13 0.23
C ASP A 225 -11.15 -11.01 -0.37
N VAL A 226 -10.21 -11.80 0.17
CA VAL A 226 -8.86 -11.99 -0.37
C VAL A 226 -8.71 -13.39 -0.93
N VAL A 227 -7.95 -13.50 -2.01
CA VAL A 227 -7.56 -14.76 -2.62
C VAL A 227 -6.04 -14.85 -2.67
N LYS A 228 -5.48 -16.01 -2.31
CA LYS A 228 -4.06 -16.28 -2.55
C LYS A 228 -3.89 -16.70 -4.00
N ILE A 229 -3.13 -15.93 -4.77
CA ILE A 229 -2.94 -16.16 -6.21
C ILE A 229 -1.45 -16.20 -6.55
N PRO A 230 -0.96 -17.22 -7.30
CA PRO A 230 0.39 -17.25 -7.85
C PRO A 230 0.67 -16.03 -8.73
N VAL A 231 1.94 -15.62 -8.83
CA VAL A 231 2.30 -14.38 -9.52
C VAL A 231 2.13 -14.47 -11.03
N GLU A 232 2.35 -15.65 -11.58
CA GLU A 232 2.17 -15.98 -12.99
C GLU A 232 0.70 -15.87 -13.38
N GLU A 233 -0.19 -16.40 -12.54
CA GLU A 233 -1.64 -16.30 -12.75
C GLU A 233 -2.14 -14.86 -12.62
N LEU A 234 -1.60 -14.11 -11.65
CA LEU A 234 -1.93 -12.69 -11.49
C LEU A 234 -1.60 -11.89 -12.75
N VAL A 235 -0.39 -12.05 -13.28
CA VAL A 235 0.05 -11.35 -14.50
C VAL A 235 -0.79 -11.78 -15.70
N ALA A 236 -1.06 -13.08 -15.87
CA ALA A 236 -1.91 -13.56 -16.95
C ALA A 236 -3.32 -12.92 -16.92
N ARG A 237 -3.89 -12.72 -15.73
CA ARG A 237 -5.17 -12.02 -15.55
C ARG A 237 -5.08 -10.54 -15.96
N PHE A 238 -4.01 -9.84 -15.59
CA PHE A 238 -3.82 -8.45 -16.02
C PHE A 238 -3.70 -8.34 -17.53
N SER A 239 -2.91 -9.20 -18.18
CA SER A 239 -2.80 -9.23 -19.65
C SER A 239 -4.16 -9.48 -20.31
N SER A 240 -4.94 -10.45 -19.81
CA SER A 240 -6.27 -10.74 -20.36
C SER A 240 -7.29 -9.59 -20.20
N SER A 241 -7.14 -8.77 -19.16
CA SER A 241 -8.03 -7.62 -18.92
C SER A 241 -7.71 -6.42 -19.80
N SER A 242 -6.47 -6.31 -20.30
CA SER A 242 -6.05 -5.25 -21.22
C SER A 242 -6.47 -5.53 -22.67
N ASP A 243 -6.79 -6.78 -23.01
CA ASP A 243 -7.22 -7.21 -24.35
C ASP A 243 -8.75 -7.22 -24.54
N ALA A 244 -9.53 -6.88 -23.51
CA ALA A 244 -10.99 -6.76 -23.64
C ALA A 244 -11.35 -5.40 -24.26
N PRO A 245 -12.02 -5.35 -25.43
CA PRO A 245 -12.45 -4.08 -26.00
C PRO A 245 -13.48 -3.41 -25.08
N GLU A 246 -13.23 -2.15 -24.73
CA GLU A 246 -14.24 -1.22 -24.19
C GLU A 246 -15.31 -0.95 -25.25
N ASP A 247 -16.25 -1.86 -25.46
CA ASP A 247 -17.52 -1.52 -26.10
C ASP A 247 -18.64 -2.46 -25.67
N ALA A 248 -19.46 -2.01 -24.71
CA ALA A 248 -20.87 -2.37 -24.58
C ALA A 248 -21.53 -1.66 -23.37
N THR A 249 -21.56 -0.33 -23.34
CA THR A 249 -22.63 0.38 -22.60
C THR A 249 -22.98 1.73 -23.25
N GLN A 250 -23.34 1.70 -24.53
CA GLN A 250 -24.22 2.71 -25.13
C GLN A 250 -25.18 2.03 -26.10
N LYS A 251 -26.25 1.43 -25.60
CA LYS A 251 -27.53 1.24 -26.31
C LYS A 251 -28.58 0.61 -25.40
N ALA A 252 -29.22 1.45 -24.59
CA ALA A 252 -30.56 1.22 -24.04
C ALA A 252 -31.13 2.55 -23.53
N LYS A 253 -31.27 3.51 -24.44
CA LYS A 253 -32.12 4.70 -24.24
C LYS A 253 -32.60 5.17 -25.60
N GLN A 254 -33.55 4.42 -26.15
CA GLN A 254 -34.57 4.84 -27.11
C GLN A 254 -35.29 3.59 -27.57
N GLU A 255 -36.39 3.27 -26.88
CA GLU A 255 -37.71 2.99 -27.45
C GLU A 255 -38.74 3.18 -26.34
#